data_AF-A0A661FSZ7-F1
#
_entry.id   AF-A0A661FSZ7-F1
#
_cell.length_a   1.000
_cell.length_b   1.000
_cell.length_c   1.000
_cell.angle_alpha   90.00
_cell.angle_beta   90.00
_cell.angle_gamma   90.00
#
_symmetry.space_group_name_H-M   'P 1'
#
loop_
_entity.id
_entity.type
_entity.pdbx_description
1 polymer ?
#
loop_
_entity_poly.entity_id
_entity_poly.type
_entity_poly.pdbx_seq_one_letter_code
_entity_poly.pdbx_strand_id
1 'polypeptide(L)'
;MQPIAAWLVARPQNGVLGLAGTLLLPLAPIVSGLVMVHLVFRHGLRTSVLQGLVAAAVLSTVALIMGAPIGQILLNAASTWLPGMLLAGLIRSQRSLTLALQVSVIVAIVVTLAFFVILGDPAVYWNEVITALAKLFEENGLQEQASLLTSRQEVIVPQMTMIFVFLSWSLYVLV
;
A
#
# COMPACT_ATOMS: atom_id res chain seq x y z
N MET A 1 10.08 -19.61 -7.36
CA MET A 1 8.94 -19.00 -6.62
C MET A 1 8.28 -19.94 -5.61
N GLN A 2 7.98 -21.21 -5.96
CA GLN A 2 7.36 -22.17 -5.02
C GLN A 2 8.06 -22.34 -3.65
N PRO A 3 9.41 -22.36 -3.54
CA PRO A 3 10.08 -22.53 -2.26
C PRO A 3 9.84 -21.37 -1.29
N ILE A 4 9.80 -20.13 -1.80
CA ILE A 4 9.57 -18.92 -1.01
C ILE A 4 8.13 -18.90 -0.51
N ALA A 5 7.17 -19.21 -1.38
CA ALA A 5 5.77 -19.32 -1.01
C ALA A 5 5.57 -20.39 0.08
N ALA A 6 6.19 -21.57 -0.07
CA ALA A 6 6.13 -22.64 0.94
C ALA A 6 6.76 -22.20 2.27
N TRP A 7 7.87 -21.46 2.23
CA TRP A 7 8.54 -20.94 3.42
C TRP A 7 7.67 -19.93 4.17
N LEU A 8 7.00 -19.01 3.48
CA LEU A 8 6.16 -17.97 4.08
C LEU A 8 5.04 -18.54 4.96
N VAL A 9 4.46 -19.67 4.55
CA VAL A 9 3.37 -20.34 5.29
C VAL A 9 3.82 -21.48 6.20
N ALA A 10 5.10 -21.86 6.16
CA ALA A 10 5.62 -22.94 7.02
C ALA A 10 5.53 -22.60 8.51
N ARG A 11 5.71 -21.32 8.88
CA ARG A 11 5.61 -20.82 10.26
C ARG A 11 5.01 -19.41 10.28
N PRO A 12 4.25 -19.03 11.32
CA PRO A 12 3.64 -17.70 11.41
C PRO A 12 4.69 -16.57 11.42
N GLN A 13 5.86 -16.82 11.99
CA GLN A 13 7.00 -15.88 12.01
C GLN A 13 7.51 -15.58 10.60
N ASN A 14 7.51 -16.56 9.69
CA ASN A 14 7.97 -16.38 8.33
C ASN A 14 7.05 -15.45 7.54
N GLY A 15 5.73 -15.54 7.78
CA GLY A 15 4.74 -14.60 7.23
C GLY A 15 4.98 -13.17 7.71
N VAL A 16 5.22 -12.98 9.02
CA VAL A 16 5.55 -11.67 9.61
C VAL A 16 6.81 -11.08 8.98
N LEU A 17 7.89 -11.88 8.92
CA LEU A 17 9.16 -11.47 8.31
C LEU A 17 9.01 -11.19 6.82
N GLY A 18 8.20 -11.98 6.12
CA GLY A 18 7.86 -11.76 4.72
C GLY A 18 7.18 -10.42 4.51
N LEU A 19 6.16 -10.10 5.32
CA LEU A 19 5.45 -8.81 5.24
C LEU A 19 6.35 -7.63 5.56
N ALA A 20 7.06 -7.69 6.70
CA ALA A 20 7.94 -6.61 7.13
C ALA A 20 9.11 -6.41 6.17
N GLY A 21 9.80 -7.49 5.80
CA GLY A 21 10.96 -7.43 4.93
C GLY A 21 10.61 -6.95 3.52
N THR A 22 9.49 -7.40 2.96
CA THR A 22 9.09 -6.97 1.61
C THR A 22 8.60 -5.53 1.57
N LEU A 23 8.02 -4.99 2.66
CA LEU A 23 7.60 -3.59 2.70
C LEU A 23 8.80 -2.59 2.73
N LEU A 24 10.01 -3.08 2.99
CA LEU A 24 11.24 -2.28 3.00
C LEU A 24 11.97 -2.25 1.64
N LEU A 25 11.54 -3.04 0.66
CA LEU A 25 12.22 -3.17 -0.63
C LEU A 25 11.77 -2.09 -1.65
N PRO A 26 12.57 -1.80 -2.68
CA PRO A 26 12.07 -1.12 -3.88
C PRO A 26 10.93 -1.96 -4.50
N LEU A 27 9.82 -1.33 -4.89
CA LEU A 27 8.56 -2.01 -5.27
C LEU A 27 7.86 -2.77 -4.12
N ALA A 28 8.20 -2.43 -2.88
CA ALA A 28 7.64 -2.97 -1.65
C ALA A 28 6.12 -3.20 -1.64
N PRO A 29 5.29 -2.24 -2.10
CA PRO A 29 3.85 -2.38 -1.99
C PRO A 29 3.32 -3.60 -2.77
N ILE A 30 3.91 -3.90 -3.93
CA ILE A 30 3.45 -4.99 -4.79
C ILE A 30 3.76 -6.34 -4.14
N VAL A 31 5.02 -6.54 -3.74
CA VAL A 31 5.47 -7.82 -3.18
C VAL A 31 4.85 -8.06 -1.80
N SER A 32 4.77 -7.02 -0.97
CA SER A 32 4.18 -7.12 0.37
C SER A 32 2.66 -7.35 0.31
N GLY A 33 1.97 -6.70 -0.63
CA GLY A 33 0.56 -6.97 -0.93
C GLY A 33 0.33 -8.42 -1.37
N LEU A 34 1.18 -8.95 -2.25
CA LEU A 34 1.12 -10.36 -2.69
C LEU A 34 1.31 -11.33 -1.53
N VAL A 35 2.29 -11.07 -0.65
CA VAL A 35 2.51 -11.88 0.56
C VAL A 35 1.25 -11.86 1.43
N MET A 36 0.64 -10.70 1.65
CA MET A 36 -0.59 -10.58 2.44
C MET A 36 -1.74 -11.40 1.83
N VAL A 37 -2.00 -11.25 0.54
CA VAL A 37 -3.02 -12.01 -0.19
C VAL A 37 -2.77 -13.52 -0.07
N HIS A 38 -1.52 -13.95 -0.24
CA HIS A 38 -1.14 -15.35 -0.10
C HIS A 38 -1.42 -15.89 1.31
N LEU A 39 -1.06 -15.13 2.35
CA LEU A 39 -1.32 -15.49 3.74
C LEU A 39 -2.83 -15.63 4.00
N VAL A 40 -3.65 -14.72 3.46
CA VAL A 40 -5.13 -14.78 3.63
C VAL A 40 -5.71 -16.02 2.94
N PHE A 41 -5.24 -16.36 1.74
CA PHE A 41 -5.68 -17.59 1.06
C PHE A 41 -5.26 -18.86 1.78
N ARG A 42 -4.12 -18.86 2.48
CA ARG A 42 -3.63 -20.05 3.19
C ARG A 42 -4.19 -20.17 4.62
N HIS A 43 -4.02 -19.14 5.44
CA HIS A 43 -4.35 -19.19 6.87
C HIS A 43 -5.69 -18.54 7.25
N GLY A 44 -6.32 -17.83 6.32
CA GLY A 44 -7.58 -17.13 6.54
C GLY A 44 -7.38 -15.73 7.12
N LEU A 45 -8.42 -14.91 7.02
CA LEU A 45 -8.36 -13.48 7.32
C LEU A 45 -7.88 -13.20 8.75
N ARG A 46 -8.41 -13.90 9.76
CA ARG A 46 -8.08 -13.67 11.18
C ARG A 46 -6.58 -13.84 11.45
N THR A 47 -5.99 -14.92 10.95
CA THR A 47 -4.56 -15.23 11.18
C THR A 47 -3.67 -14.24 10.45
N SER A 48 -4.04 -13.84 9.23
CA SER A 48 -3.30 -12.85 8.45
C SER A 48 -3.37 -11.45 9.05
N VAL A 49 -4.50 -11.05 9.65
CA VAL A 49 -4.62 -9.79 10.39
C VAL A 49 -3.63 -9.76 11.56
N LEU A 50 -3.55 -10.84 12.35
CA LEU A 50 -2.58 -10.92 13.45
C LEU A 50 -1.14 -10.84 12.94
N GLN A 51 -0.80 -11.54 11.85
CA GLN A 51 0.53 -11.46 11.24
C GLN A 51 0.83 -10.05 10.71
N GLY A 52 -0.15 -9.38 10.11
CA GLY A 52 -0.03 -7.98 9.68
C GLY A 52 0.19 -7.03 10.85
N LEU A 53 -0.56 -7.17 11.95
CA LEU A 53 -0.38 -6.34 13.15
C LEU A 53 1.01 -6.52 13.77
N VAL A 54 1.49 -7.76 13.87
CA VAL A 54 2.85 -8.02 14.37
C VAL A 54 3.90 -7.45 13.42
N ALA A 55 3.72 -7.60 12.10
CA ALA A 55 4.62 -7.01 11.11
C ALA A 55 4.65 -5.47 11.19
N ALA A 56 3.49 -4.82 11.36
CA ALA A 56 3.39 -3.38 11.57
C ALA A 56 4.11 -2.94 12.85
N ALA A 57 4.00 -3.71 13.94
CA ALA A 57 4.71 -3.44 15.19
C ALA A 57 6.23 -3.56 15.04
N VAL A 58 6.71 -4.57 14.32
CA VAL A 58 8.13 -4.74 13.98
C VAL A 58 8.62 -3.55 13.16
N LEU A 59 7.91 -3.20 12.09
CA LEU A 59 8.26 -2.05 11.25
C LEU A 59 8.25 -0.73 12.02
N SER A 60 7.30 -0.55 12.94
CA SER A 60 7.22 0.64 13.80
C SER A 60 8.43 0.73 14.73
N THR A 61 8.86 -0.41 15.29
CA THR A 61 10.08 -0.48 16.11
C THR A 61 11.31 -0.10 15.29
N VAL A 62 11.43 -0.59 14.06
CA VAL A 62 12.52 -0.22 13.14
C VAL A 62 12.45 1.28 12.81
N ALA A 63 11.25 1.83 12.56
CA ALA A 63 11.04 3.25 12.32
C ALA A 63 11.60 4.12 13.45
N LEU A 64 11.28 3.76 14.69
CA LEU A 64 11.73 4.47 15.89
C LEU A 64 13.25 4.48 16.00
N ILE A 65 13.90 3.34 15.72
CA ILE A 65 15.36 3.24 15.74
C ILE A 65 16.00 4.12 14.65
N MET A 66 15.36 4.20 13.48
CA MET A 66 15.83 5.00 12.35
C MET A 66 15.43 6.48 12.41
N GLY A 67 14.66 6.90 13.43
CA GLY A 67 14.12 8.27 13.51
C GLY A 67 13.07 8.60 12.44
N ALA A 68 12.45 7.59 11.83
CA ALA A 68 11.44 7.76 10.79
C ALA A 68 10.03 7.97 11.38
N PRO A 69 9.15 8.73 10.70
CA PRO A 69 7.78 8.97 11.17
C PRO A 69 6.95 7.69 11.12
N ILE A 70 6.59 7.15 12.29
CA ILE A 70 5.78 5.92 12.43
C ILE A 70 4.46 6.02 11.66
N GLY A 71 3.82 7.19 11.68
CA GLY A 71 2.55 7.42 10.98
C GLY A 71 2.65 7.13 9.48
N GLN A 72 3.78 7.47 8.84
CA GLN A 72 3.99 7.22 7.42
C GLN A 72 4.18 5.72 7.14
N ILE A 73 4.87 4.99 8.03
CA ILE A 73 5.05 3.54 7.91
C ILE A 73 3.72 2.81 8.08
N LEU A 74 2.94 3.18 9.09
CA LEU A 74 1.63 2.59 9.34
C LEU A 74 0.65 2.88 8.19
N LEU A 75 0.68 4.11 7.65
CA LEU A 75 -0.12 4.47 6.49
C LEU A 75 0.24 3.61 5.29
N ASN A 76 1.54 3.45 5.00
CA ASN A 76 2.03 2.62 3.89
C ASN A 76 1.65 1.13 4.07
N ALA A 77 1.80 0.59 5.28
CA ALA A 77 1.39 -0.78 5.60
C ALA A 77 -0.13 -0.96 5.42
N ALA A 78 -0.93 -0.02 5.92
CA ALA A 78 -2.39 -0.06 5.81
C ALA A 78 -2.86 0.04 4.36
N SER A 79 -2.31 0.97 3.57
CA SER A 79 -2.66 1.14 2.15
C SER A 79 -2.29 -0.08 1.30
N THR A 80 -1.25 -0.81 1.71
CA THR A 80 -0.76 -2.00 1.00
C THR A 80 -1.50 -3.28 1.42
N TRP A 81 -1.83 -3.44 2.70
CA TRP A 81 -2.35 -4.71 3.20
C TRP A 81 -3.88 -4.75 3.26
N LEU A 82 -4.55 -3.66 3.62
CA LEU A 82 -6.00 -3.66 3.83
C LEU A 82 -6.80 -4.01 2.57
N PRO A 83 -6.52 -3.42 1.39
CA PRO A 83 -7.29 -3.78 0.20
C PRO A 83 -7.04 -5.23 -0.20
N GLY A 84 -5.80 -5.71 -0.14
CA GLY A 84 -5.45 -7.11 -0.41
C GLY A 84 -6.14 -8.09 0.54
N MET A 85 -6.21 -7.78 1.85
CA MET A 85 -6.93 -8.59 2.83
C MET A 85 -8.43 -8.65 2.53
N LEU A 86 -9.04 -7.51 2.20
CA LEU A 86 -10.46 -7.42 1.91
C LEU A 86 -10.82 -8.26 0.68
N LEU A 87 -10.07 -8.11 -0.41
CA LEU A 87 -10.32 -8.86 -1.65
C LEU A 87 -10.07 -10.35 -1.48
N ALA A 88 -8.93 -10.73 -0.89
CA ALA A 88 -8.62 -12.14 -0.66
C ALA A 88 -9.64 -12.80 0.27
N GLY A 89 -10.10 -12.09 1.30
CA GLY A 89 -11.15 -12.55 2.21
C GLY A 89 -12.50 -12.76 1.51
N LEU A 90 -12.91 -11.81 0.67
CA LEU A 90 -14.14 -11.90 -0.12
C LEU A 90 -14.10 -13.05 -1.12
N ILE A 91 -13.02 -13.16 -1.90
CA ILE A 91 -12.84 -14.24 -2.89
C ILE A 91 -12.85 -15.60 -2.19
N ARG A 92 -12.17 -15.72 -1.04
CA ARG A 92 -12.12 -16.96 -0.28
C ARG A 92 -13.50 -17.38 0.27
N SER A 93 -14.31 -16.43 0.73
CA SER A 93 -15.63 -16.74 1.33
C SER A 93 -16.71 -16.98 0.29
N GLN A 94 -16.76 -16.17 -0.77
CA GLN A 94 -17.88 -16.13 -1.71
C GLN A 94 -17.59 -16.90 -3.01
N ARG A 95 -16.32 -17.24 -3.29
CA ARG A 95 -15.85 -17.83 -4.56
C ARG A 95 -16.34 -17.10 -5.83
N SER A 96 -16.70 -15.83 -5.70
CA SER A 96 -17.23 -14.99 -6.77
C SER A 96 -16.27 -13.84 -7.05
N LEU A 97 -15.65 -13.88 -8.23
CA LEU A 97 -14.76 -12.82 -8.69
C LEU A 97 -15.54 -11.51 -8.95
N THR A 98 -16.75 -11.62 -9.51
CA THR A 98 -17.61 -10.47 -9.80
C THR A 98 -17.98 -9.71 -8.53
N LEU A 99 -18.35 -10.40 -7.46
CA LEU A 99 -18.69 -9.76 -6.20
C LEU A 99 -17.46 -9.08 -5.57
N ALA A 100 -16.30 -9.75 -5.60
CA ALA A 100 -15.06 -9.16 -5.09
C ALA A 100 -14.69 -7.86 -5.83
N LEU A 101 -14.85 -7.84 -7.16
CA LEU A 101 -14.67 -6.63 -7.98
C LEU A 101 -15.70 -5.54 -7.66
N GLN A 102 -16.98 -5.88 -7.48
CA GLN A 102 -18.00 -4.90 -7.12
C GLN A 102 -17.71 -4.25 -5.75
N VAL A 103 -17.37 -5.05 -4.75
CA VAL A 103 -17.02 -4.52 -3.43
C VAL A 103 -15.73 -3.71 -3.49
N SER A 104 -14.74 -4.11 -4.30
CA SER A 104 -13.52 -3.33 -4.48
C SER A 104 -13.79 -1.93 -5.01
N VAL A 105 -14.67 -1.81 -6.01
CA VAL A 105 -15.08 -0.54 -6.60
C VAL A 105 -15.84 0.30 -5.58
N ILE A 106 -16.77 -0.29 -4.83
CA ILE A 106 -17.51 0.42 -3.77
C ILE A 106 -16.55 0.96 -2.70
N VAL A 107 -15.59 0.14 -2.24
CA VAL A 107 -14.59 0.57 -1.26
C VAL A 107 -13.71 1.70 -1.82
N ALA A 108 -13.28 1.61 -3.07
CA ALA A 108 -12.51 2.68 -3.71
C ALA A 108 -13.28 4.00 -3.76
N ILE A 109 -14.57 3.96 -4.12
CA ILE A 109 -15.45 5.13 -4.12
C ILE A 109 -15.56 5.70 -2.71
N VAL A 110 -15.83 4.87 -1.71
CA VAL A 110 -15.98 5.32 -0.31
C VAL A 110 -14.70 5.95 0.23
N VAL A 111 -13.54 5.34 -0.02
CA VAL A 111 -12.24 5.88 0.40
C VAL A 111 -11.95 7.21 -0.29
N THR A 112 -12.25 7.31 -1.59
CA THR A 112 -12.09 8.57 -2.34
C THR A 112 -12.99 9.64 -1.76
N LEU A 113 -14.27 9.36 -1.53
CA LEU A 113 -15.20 10.32 -0.92
C LEU A 113 -14.74 10.74 0.48
N ALA A 114 -14.29 9.78 1.31
CA ALA A 114 -13.75 10.08 2.64
C ALA A 114 -12.52 10.99 2.55
N PHE A 115 -11.64 10.78 1.57
CA PHE A 115 -10.47 11.64 1.34
C PHE A 115 -10.89 13.08 1.02
N PHE A 116 -11.86 13.28 0.12
CA PHE A 116 -12.40 14.61 -0.20
C PHE A 116 -13.08 15.26 1.01
N VAL A 117 -13.86 14.51 1.79
CA VAL A 117 -14.57 15.06 2.96
C VAL A 117 -13.62 15.42 4.11
N ILE A 118 -12.62 14.58 4.37
CA ILE A 118 -11.71 14.76 5.51
C ILE A 118 -10.65 15.84 5.23
N LEU A 119 -10.07 15.85 4.02
CA LEU A 119 -9.01 16.79 3.67
C LEU A 119 -9.54 18.10 3.04
N GLY A 120 -10.83 18.14 2.66
CA GLY A 120 -11.42 19.31 2.00
C GLY A 120 -10.96 19.44 0.56
N ASP A 121 -9.80 20.06 0.34
CA ASP A 121 -9.15 20.18 -0.98
C ASP A 121 -7.97 19.21 -1.10
N PRO A 122 -8.15 18.05 -1.76
CA PRO A 122 -7.08 17.11 -2.10
C PRO A 122 -5.86 17.72 -2.78
N ALA A 123 -6.03 18.80 -3.54
CA ALA A 123 -4.94 19.43 -4.25
C ALA A 123 -3.89 19.96 -3.27
N VAL A 124 -4.30 20.42 -2.09
CA VAL A 124 -3.39 20.91 -1.04
C VAL A 124 -2.46 19.79 -0.58
N TYR A 125 -3.00 18.61 -0.25
CA TYR A 125 -2.21 17.46 0.16
C TYR A 125 -1.22 17.04 -0.93
N TRP A 126 -1.68 16.91 -2.17
CA TRP A 126 -0.82 16.48 -3.27
C TRP A 126 0.23 17.53 -3.63
N ASN A 127 -0.06 18.82 -3.46
CA ASN A 127 0.94 19.88 -3.59
C ASN A 127 2.12 19.65 -2.62
N GLU A 128 1.83 19.40 -1.35
CA GLU A 128 2.87 19.12 -0.35
C GLU A 128 3.70 17.88 -0.72
N VAL A 129 3.04 16.82 -1.17
CA VAL A 129 3.70 15.57 -1.60
C VAL A 129 4.62 15.81 -2.81
N ILE A 130 4.15 16.51 -3.85
CA ILE A 130 4.93 16.77 -5.06
C ILE A 130 6.13 17.67 -4.74
N THR A 131 5.95 18.68 -3.88
CA THR A 131 7.06 19.54 -3.44
C THR A 131 8.10 18.76 -2.64
N ALA A 132 7.68 17.87 -1.75
CA ALA A 132 8.60 16.99 -1.01
C ALA A 132 9.37 16.05 -1.95
N LEU A 133 8.68 15.49 -2.96
CA LEU A 133 9.30 14.62 -3.96
C LEU A 133 10.31 15.36 -4.84
N ALA A 134 9.98 16.59 -5.27
CA ALA A 134 10.88 17.43 -6.05
C ALA A 134 12.17 17.74 -5.29
N LYS A 135 12.08 18.09 -4.00
CA LYS A 135 13.27 18.29 -3.13
C LYS A 135 14.12 17.03 -3.03
N LEU A 136 13.50 15.87 -2.86
CA LEU A 136 14.21 14.61 -2.80
C LEU A 136 14.94 14.30 -4.12
N PHE A 137 14.35 14.66 -5.26
CA PHE A 137 15.02 14.55 -6.56
C PHE A 137 16.20 15.52 -6.69
N GLU A 138 16.06 16.77 -6.26
CA GLU A 138 17.18 17.72 -6.22
C GLU A 138 18.34 17.22 -5.36
N GLU A 139 18.05 16.72 -4.17
CA GLU A 139 19.03 16.16 -3.23
C GLU A 139 19.77 14.94 -3.80
N ASN A 140 19.12 14.17 -4.68
CA ASN A 140 19.71 13.01 -5.36
C ASN A 140 20.33 13.34 -6.73
N GLY A 141 20.46 14.62 -7.09
CA GLY A 141 21.08 15.06 -8.34
C GLY A 141 20.16 14.97 -9.58
N LEU A 142 18.87 14.72 -9.39
CA LEU A 142 17.84 14.60 -10.44
C LEU A 142 17.14 15.96 -10.69
N GLN A 143 17.96 16.97 -11.02
CA GLN A 143 17.50 18.37 -11.16
C GLN A 143 16.48 18.56 -12.30
N GLU A 144 16.67 17.87 -13.43
CA GLU A 144 15.72 17.93 -14.54
C GLU A 144 14.35 17.37 -14.15
N GLN A 145 14.31 16.24 -13.45
CA GLN A 145 13.06 15.61 -13.00
C GLN A 145 12.34 16.47 -11.96
N ALA A 146 13.08 17.08 -11.03
CA ALA A 146 12.53 18.04 -10.08
C ALA A 146 11.91 19.25 -10.80
N SER A 147 12.62 19.82 -11.77
CA SER A 147 12.11 20.97 -12.55
C SER A 147 10.84 20.63 -13.35
N LEU A 148 10.76 19.40 -13.89
CA LEU A 148 9.58 18.92 -14.61
C LEU A 148 8.38 18.71 -13.69
N LEU A 149 8.59 18.19 -12.48
CA LEU A 149 7.54 18.02 -11.47
C LEU A 149 6.95 19.37 -11.04
N THR A 150 7.81 20.34 -10.74
CA THR A 150 7.37 21.66 -10.27
C THR A 150 6.71 22.47 -11.40
N SER A 151 7.25 22.42 -12.62
CA SER A 151 6.69 23.16 -13.77
C SER A 151 5.32 22.64 -14.24
N ARG A 152 5.01 21.36 -13.98
CA ARG A 152 3.72 20.75 -14.35
C ARG A 152 2.79 20.49 -13.15
N GLN A 153 3.13 21.04 -11.99
CA GLN A 153 2.42 20.79 -10.73
C GLN A 153 0.92 21.09 -10.85
N GLU A 154 0.54 22.20 -11.48
CA GLU A 154 -0.87 22.59 -11.69
C GLU A 154 -1.70 21.58 -12.51
N VAL A 155 -1.05 20.79 -13.37
CA VAL A 155 -1.71 19.75 -14.18
C VAL A 155 -1.70 18.40 -13.47
N ILE A 156 -0.61 18.09 -12.75
CA ILE A 156 -0.41 16.81 -12.07
C ILE A 156 -1.33 16.69 -10.84
N VAL A 157 -1.32 17.72 -9.99
CA VAL A 157 -1.94 17.71 -8.67
C VAL A 157 -3.45 17.40 -8.70
N PRO A 158 -4.26 18.01 -9.59
CA PRO A 158 -5.69 17.68 -9.67
C PRO A 158 -5.98 16.22 -10.04
N GLN A 159 -5.06 15.54 -10.74
CA GLN A 159 -5.22 14.18 -11.22
C GLN A 159 -4.68 13.13 -10.23
N MET A 160 -3.85 13.56 -9.26
CA MET A 160 -3.13 12.66 -8.37
C MET A 160 -4.04 11.73 -7.57
N THR A 161 -5.19 12.20 -7.09
CA THR A 161 -6.13 11.35 -6.36
C THR A 161 -6.65 10.21 -7.24
N MET A 162 -7.02 10.51 -8.49
CA MET A 162 -7.48 9.49 -9.44
C MET A 162 -6.36 8.50 -9.76
N ILE A 163 -5.16 9.01 -10.07
CA ILE A 163 -3.99 8.19 -10.39
C ILE A 163 -3.65 7.27 -9.21
N PHE A 164 -3.65 7.79 -8.00
CA PHE A 164 -3.35 7.03 -6.79
C PHE A 164 -4.35 5.90 -6.57
N VAL A 165 -5.66 6.19 -6.66
CA VAL A 165 -6.72 5.19 -6.49
C VAL A 165 -6.63 4.13 -7.60
N PHE A 166 -6.48 4.55 -8.86
CA PHE A 166 -6.40 3.67 -10.01
C PHE A 166 -5.16 2.76 -9.96
N LEU A 167 -3.98 3.31 -9.69
CA LEU A 167 -2.75 2.52 -9.54
C LEU A 167 -2.86 1.55 -8.37
N SER A 168 -3.34 2.02 -7.21
CA SER A 168 -3.50 1.18 -6.04
C SER A 168 -4.41 -0.02 -6.34
N TRP A 169 -5.53 0.17 -7.07
CA TRP A 169 -6.48 -0.90 -7.35
C TRP A 169 -6.08 -1.78 -8.53
N SER A 170 -5.44 -1.23 -9.57
CA SER A 170 -4.94 -2.01 -10.71
C SER A 170 -3.82 -2.97 -10.32
N LEU A 171 -3.01 -2.62 -9.31
CA LEU A 171 -2.00 -3.52 -8.76
C LEU A 171 -2.61 -4.81 -8.19
N TYR A 172 -3.83 -4.77 -7.66
CA TYR A 172 -4.52 -5.97 -7.16
C TYR A 172 -5.19 -6.79 -8.27
N VAL A 173 -5.34 -6.26 -9.48
CA VAL A 173 -5.82 -7.03 -10.66
C VAL A 173 -4.69 -7.87 -11.26
N LEU A 174 -3.44 -7.44 -11.08
CA LEU A 174 -2.25 -8.15 -11.56
C LEU A 174 -1.78 -9.29 -10.64
N VAL A 175 -2.41 -9.45 -9.48
CA VAL A 175 -2.08 -10.43 -8.43
C VAL A 175 -3.17 -11.51 -8.35
#